data_AF-A0A0M2Q1H9-F1
#
_entry.id   AF-A0A0M2Q1H9-F1
#
_cell.length_a   1.000
_cell.length_b   1.000
_cell.length_c   1.000
_cell.angle_alpha   90.00
_cell.angle_beta   90.00
_cell.angle_gamma   90.00
#
_symmetry.space_group_name_H-M   'P 1'
#
loop_
_entity.id
_entity.type
_entity.pdbx_description
1 polymer ?
#
loop_
_entity_poly.entity_id
_entity_poly.type
_entity_poly.pdbx_seq_one_letter_code
_entity_poly.pdbx_strand_id
1 'polypeptide(L)' 'MANLLVRNVDEMLVQILRERAAAHGHSAEAEHREILARALREPQRKTFAQALMGMPNVGSDADFARVDDGEAANVFD' A
#
# COMPACT_ATOMS: atom_id res chain seq x y z
N MET A 1 -13.88 -11.94 20.07
CA MET A 1 -13.80 -10.50 19.77
C MET A 1 -12.51 -9.99 20.40
N ALA A 2 -11.66 -9.30 19.63
CA ALA A 2 -10.45 -8.70 20.16
C ALA A 2 -10.78 -7.27 20.60
N ASN A 3 -10.44 -6.92 21.84
CA ASN A 3 -10.61 -5.58 22.37
C ASN A 3 -9.22 -4.95 22.51
N LEU A 4 -9.04 -3.74 21.97
CA LEU A 4 -7.82 -2.97 22.11
C LEU A 4 -8.09 -1.81 23.07
N LEU A 5 -7.30 -1.70 24.14
CA LEU A 5 -7.34 -0.57 25.06
C LEU A 5 -6.08 0.26 24.87
N VAL A 6 -6.23 1.47 24.33
CA VAL A 6 -5.14 2.43 24.19
C VAL A 6 -5.15 3.34 25.42
N ARG A 7 -4.03 3.41 26.14
CA ARG A 7 -3.87 4.23 27.36
C ARG A 7 -2.93 5.39 27.09
N ASN A 8 -3.02 6.44 27.91
CA ASN A 8 -2.13 7.61 27.87
C ASN A 8 -2.12 8.31 26.50
N VAL A 9 -3.30 8.52 25.91
CA VAL A 9 -3.47 9.29 24.67
C VAL A 9 -3.64 10.76 25.03
N ASP A 10 -3.00 11.64 24.27
CA ASP A 10 -3.17 13.08 24.39
C ASP A 10 -4.64 13.48 24.20
N GLU A 11 -5.17 14.30 25.11
CA GLU A 11 -6.56 14.77 25.10
C GLU A 11 -6.90 15.52 23.80
N MET A 12 -5.94 16.28 23.25
CA MET A 12 -6.10 16.96 21.97
C MET A 12 -6.34 15.97 20.84
N LEU A 13 -5.63 14.83 20.86
CA LEU A 13 -5.76 13.79 19.83
C LEU A 13 -7.13 13.09 19.92
N VAL A 14 -7.62 12.88 21.14
CA VAL A 14 -8.97 12.32 21.39
C VAL A 14 -10.05 13.28 20.87
N GLN A 15 -9.87 14.58 21.07
CA GLN A 15 -10.81 15.60 20.59
C GLN A 15 -10.87 15.64 19.06
N ILE A 16 -9.71 15.69 18.40
CA ILE A 16 -9.60 15.65 16.93
C ILE A 16 -10.24 14.37 16.38
N LEU A 17 -10.00 13.22 17.01
CA LEU A 17 -10.58 11.94 16.60
C LEU A 17 -12.11 11.96 16.69
N ARG A 18 -12.66 12.58 17.74
CA ARG A 18 -14.11 12.69 17.95
C ARG A 18 -14.77 13.60 16.91
N GLU A 19 -14.15 14.73 16.60
CA GLU A 19 -14.62 15.65 15.56
C GLU A 19 -14.62 14.97 14.19
N ARG A 20 -13.54 14.25 13.87
CA ARG A 20 -13.44 13.46 12.64
C ARG A 20 -14.50 12.36 12.55
N ALA A 21 -14.74 11.64 13.65
CA ALA A 21 -15.79 10.63 13.71
C ALA A 21 -17.18 11.24 13.47
N ALA A 22 -17.47 12.40 14.09
CA ALA A 22 -18.72 13.12 13.88
C ALA A 22 -18.90 13.57 12.42
N ALA A 23 -17.84 14.07 11.78
CA ALA A 23 -17.86 14.46 10.37
C ALA A 23 -18.15 13.27 9.43
N HIS A 24 -17.69 12.06 9.78
CA HIS A 24 -17.97 10.84 9.01
C HIS A 24 -19.29 10.15 9.40
N GLY A 25 -20.03 10.67 10.40
CA GLY A 25 -21.25 10.02 10.91
C GLY A 25 -20.98 8.71 11.65
N HIS A 26 -19.76 8.53 12.17
CA HIS A 26 -19.30 7.33 12.85
C HIS A 26 -19.17 7.55 14.35
N SER A 27 -19.20 6.46 15.13
CA SER A 27 -18.76 6.51 16.52
C SER A 27 -17.24 6.68 16.58
N ALA A 28 -16.73 7.24 17.68
CA ALA A 28 -15.28 7.38 17.87
C ALA A 28 -14.54 6.03 17.80
N GLU A 29 -15.18 4.95 18.27
CA GLU A 29 -14.63 3.59 18.17
C GLU A 29 -14.58 3.10 16.70
N ALA A 30 -15.61 3.39 15.91
CA ALA A 30 -15.64 3.02 14.50
C ALA A 30 -14.58 3.77 13.68
N GLU A 31 -14.40 5.08 13.93
CA GLU A 31 -13.32 5.86 13.29
C GLU A 31 -11.94 5.34 13.72
N HIS A 32 -11.75 5.00 14.99
CA HIS A 32 -10.50 4.41 15.48
C HIS A 32 -10.18 3.08 14.77
N ARG A 33 -11.20 2.23 14.59
CA ARG A 33 -11.07 0.96 13.87
C ARG A 33 -10.72 1.15 12.41
N GLU A 34 -11.33 2.14 11.75
CA GLU A 34 -11.04 2.47 10.36
C GLU A 34 -9.62 3.02 10.19
N ILE A 35 -9.17 3.90 11.09
CA ILE A 35 -7.78 4.41 11.09
C ILE A 35 -6.79 3.26 11.28
N LEU A 36 -7.04 2.38 12.24
CA LEU A 36 -6.18 1.21 12.48
C LEU A 36 -6.19 0.28 11.26
N ALA A 37 -7.36 0.02 10.66
CA ALA A 37 -7.48 -0.80 9.47
C ALA A 37 -6.72 -0.19 8.28
N ARG A 38 -6.79 1.13 8.08
CA ARG A 38 -6.04 1.83 7.03
C ARG A 38 -4.53 1.83 7.30
N ALA A 39 -4.12 2.07 8.54
CA ALA A 39 -2.70 2.09 8.92
C ALA A 39 -2.05 0.71 8.80
N LEU A 40 -2.78 -0.36 9.12
CA LEU A 40 -2.27 -1.73 9.06
C LEU A 40 -2.54 -2.43 7.72
N ARG A 41 -3.47 -1.93 6.90
CA ARG A 41 -3.57 -2.33 5.49
C ARG A 41 -2.45 -1.66 4.72
N GLU A 42 -1.24 -2.21 4.86
CA GLU A 42 -0.24 -2.02 3.81
C GLU A 42 -0.82 -2.58 2.50
N PRO A 43 -0.66 -1.90 1.35
CA PRO A 43 -0.92 -2.55 0.08
C PRO A 43 -0.09 -3.82 0.07
N GLN A 44 -0.75 -4.96 -0.18
CA GLN A 44 -0.13 -6.26 -0.10
C GLN A 44 1.17 -6.22 -0.91
N ARG A 45 2.32 -6.30 -0.24
CA ARG A 45 3.61 -6.22 -0.90
C ARG A 45 3.71 -7.38 -1.87
N LYS A 46 3.55 -7.09 -3.15
CA LYS A 46 3.78 -8.07 -4.20
C LYS A 46 5.28 -8.29 -4.28
N THR A 47 5.70 -9.55 -4.31
CA THR A 47 7.06 -9.86 -4.75
C THR A 47 7.25 -9.38 -6.18
N PHE A 48 8.50 -9.18 -6.61
CA PHE A 48 8.80 -8.80 -7.99
C PHE A 48 8.13 -9.75 -8.99
N ALA A 49 8.17 -11.06 -8.72
CA ALA A 49 7.49 -12.07 -9.53
C ALA A 49 5.95 -11.90 -9.55
N GLN A 50 5.32 -11.62 -8.41
CA GLN A 50 3.87 -11.38 -8.34
C GLN A 50 3.44 -10.10 -9.07
N ALA A 51 4.30 -9.09 -9.11
CA ALA A 51 4.06 -7.88 -9.89
C ALA A 51 4.11 -8.20 -11.40
N LEU A 52 5.11 -8.97 -11.86
CA LEU A 52 5.24 -9.42 -13.25
C LEU A 52 4.06 -10.28 -13.70
N MET A 53 3.63 -11.25 -12.89
CA MET A 53 2.47 -12.11 -13.22
C MET A 53 1.14 -11.35 -13.30
N GLY A 54 1.06 -10.17 -12.68
CA GLY A 54 -0.12 -9.30 -12.74
C GLY A 54 -0.11 -8.33 -13.93
N MET A 55 0.96 -8.30 -14.73
CA MET A 55 1.01 -7.45 -15.91
C MET A 55 0.04 -7.98 -16.97
N PRO A 56 -0.82 -7.13 -17.56
CA PRO A 56 -1.69 -7.54 -18.64
C PRO A 56 -0.85 -7.95 -19.87
N ASN A 57 -1.36 -8.89 -20.68
CA ASN A 57 -0.74 -9.19 -21.96
C ASN A 57 -0.95 -7.98 -22.90
N VAL A 58 0.10 -7.17 -23.07
CA VAL A 58 0.06 -5.91 -23.83
C VAL A 58 0.41 -6.07 -25.31
N GLY A 59 0.57 -7.30 -25.82
CA GLY A 59 0.83 -7.57 -27.22
C GLY A 59 2.15 -8.30 -27.45
N SER A 60 2.80 -8.05 -28.59
CA SER A 60 4.10 -8.67 -28.89
C SER A 60 5.22 -7.84 -28.29
N ASP A 61 6.11 -8.47 -27.53
CA ASP A 61 7.33 -7.89 -26.95
C ASP A 61 8.39 -7.53 -28.03
N ALA A 62 7.97 -7.07 -29.20
CA ALA A 62 8.85 -6.72 -30.33
C ALA A 62 9.84 -5.60 -29.96
N ASP A 63 9.42 -4.67 -29.09
CA ASP A 63 10.26 -3.59 -28.57
C ASP A 63 11.41 -4.11 -27.68
N PHE A 64 11.29 -5.34 -27.16
CA PHE A 64 12.31 -6.02 -26.36
C PHE A 64 13.14 -7.02 -27.17
N ALA A 65 12.94 -7.10 -28.49
CA ALA A 65 13.72 -7.98 -29.34
C ALA A 65 15.20 -7.64 -29.22
N ARG A 66 16.00 -8.62 -28.77
CA ARG A 66 17.45 -8.48 -28.77
C ARG A 66 17.91 -8.44 -30.21
N VAL A 67 18.46 -7.29 -30.60
CA VAL A 67 19.23 -7.19 -31.83
C VAL A 67 20.67 -7.54 -31.45
N ASP A 68 21.15 -8.67 -31.96
CA ASP A 68 22.55 -9.06 -31.80
C ASP A 68 23.36 -8.34 -32.88
N ASP A 69 23.73 -7.09 -32.60
CA ASP A 69 24.50 -6.25 -33.51
C ASP A 69 26.00 -6.61 -33.55
N GLY A 70 26.42 -7.71 -32.89
CA GLY A 70 27.79 -8.25 -32.95
C GLY A 70 28.89 -7.38 -32.32
N GLU A 71 28.60 -6.13 -31.93
CA GLU A 71 29.54 -5.15 -31.36
C GLU A 71 29.07 -4.53 -30.03
N ALA A 72 28.17 -5.19 -29.29
CA ALA A 72 27.84 -4.71 -27.95
C ALA A 72 29.05 -4.95 -27.01
N ALA A 73 29.80 -3.89 -26.72
CA ALA A 73 30.88 -3.92 -25.75
C ALA A 73 30.35 -4.47 -24.41
N ASN A 74 31.14 -5.33 -23.75
CA ASN A 74 30.81 -5.82 -22.42
C ASN A 74 30.64 -4.62 -21.47
N VAL A 75 29.39 -4.30 -21.11
CA VAL A 75 29.05 -3.16 -20.24
C VAL A 75 29.58 -3.33 -18.81
N PHE A 76 30.08 -4.52 -18.48
CA PHE A 76 30.54 -4.90 -17.15
C PHE A 76 32.03 -5.29 -17.08
N ASP A 77 32.82 -5.03 -18.13
CA ASP A 77 34.29 -5.12 -18.08
C ASP A 77 34.91 -3.82 -17.53
#